data_AF-A0A0F9RVX8-F1
#
_entry.id   AF-A0A0F9RVX8-F1
#
_cell.length_a   1.000
_cell.length_b   1.000
_cell.length_c   1.000
_cell.angle_alpha   90.00
_cell.angle_beta   90.00
_cell.angle_gamma   90.00
#
_symmetry.space_group_name_H-M   'P 1'
#
loop_
_entity.id
_entity.type
_entity.pdbx_description
1 polymer ?
#
loop_
_entity_poly.entity_id
_entity_poly.type
_entity_poly.pdbx_seq_one_letter_code
_entity_poly.pdbx_strand_id
1 'polypeptide(L)'
;MSDRIEQMAREIRRADEIDRVMSNTPPEEQQFVWDQYLATEATMQLPSERVCAACGCSNLNACITPSGPCFWVAADLCSGCVLP
;
A
#
# COMPACT_ATOMS: atom_id res chain seq x y z
N MET A 1 5.75 -15.46 -21.22
CA MET A 1 4.45 -16.16 -20.99
C MET A 1 4.53 -17.15 -19.83
N SER A 2 5.68 -17.79 -19.57
CA SER A 2 5.90 -18.68 -18.40
C SER A 2 5.71 -17.98 -17.05
N ASP A 3 6.30 -16.78 -16.89
CA ASP A 3 6.34 -16.08 -15.60
C ASP A 3 4.96 -15.73 -15.05
N ARG A 4 4.00 -15.39 -15.93
CA ARG A 4 2.62 -15.09 -15.54
C ARG A 4 1.88 -16.33 -15.05
N ILE A 5 2.11 -17.48 -15.68
CA ILE A 5 1.47 -18.75 -15.28
C ILE A 5 2.03 -19.20 -13.93
N GLU A 6 3.33 -19.08 -13.72
CA GLU A 6 3.97 -19.38 -12.44
C GLU A 6 3.52 -18.43 -11.32
N GLN A 7 3.34 -17.15 -11.64
CA GLN A 7 2.78 -16.17 -10.72
C GLN A 7 1.34 -16.53 -10.32
N MET A 8 0.48 -16.81 -11.30
CA MET A 8 -0.90 -17.21 -11.05
C MET A 8 -0.97 -18.50 -10.21
N ALA A 9 -0.11 -19.48 -10.47
CA ALA A 9 -0.06 -20.71 -9.68
C ALA A 9 0.37 -20.47 -8.22
N ARG A 10 1.23 -19.46 -7.95
CA ARG A 10 1.58 -19.06 -6.57
C ARG A 10 0.40 -18.40 -5.88
N GLU A 11 -0.33 -17.54 -6.57
CA GLU A 11 -1.51 -16.84 -6.04
C GLU A 11 -2.63 -17.82 -5.69
N ILE A 12 -2.90 -18.82 -6.55
CA ILE A 12 -3.89 -19.87 -6.28
C ILE A 12 -3.52 -20.67 -5.01
N ARG A 13 -2.26 -21.11 -4.88
CA ARG A 13 -1.81 -21.85 -3.69
C ARG A 13 -1.96 -21.04 -2.40
N ARG A 14 -1.73 -19.72 -2.47
CA ARG A 14 -1.89 -18.82 -1.32
C ARG A 14 -3.36 -18.68 -0.93
N ALA A 15 -4.27 -18.62 -1.90
CA ALA A 15 -5.70 -18.56 -1.64
C ALA A 15 -6.20 -19.85 -0.96
N ASP A 16 -5.77 -21.01 -1.45
CA ASP A 16 -6.09 -22.32 -0.84
C ASP A 16 -5.59 -22.43 0.60
N GLU A 17 -4.42 -21.85 0.91
CA GLU A 17 -3.86 -21.82 2.26
C GLU A 17 -4.70 -20.95 3.21
N ILE A 18 -5.17 -19.78 2.76
CA ILE A 18 -6.05 -18.91 3.55
C ILE A 18 -7.38 -19.61 3.83
N ASP A 19 -8.00 -20.21 2.81
CA ASP A 19 -9.25 -20.96 2.97
C ASP A 19 -9.09 -22.13 3.97
N ARG A 20 -7.96 -22.83 3.91
CA ARG A 20 -7.62 -23.90 4.86
C ARG A 20 -7.46 -23.37 6.29
N VAL A 21 -6.81 -22.22 6.49
CA VAL A 21 -6.64 -21.63 7.83
C VAL A 21 -7.99 -21.19 8.39
N MET A 22 -8.81 -20.51 7.60
CA MET A 22 -10.14 -20.09 8.01
C MET A 22 -11.04 -21.28 8.35
N SER A 23 -11.01 -22.34 7.54
CA SER A 23 -11.81 -23.55 7.76
C SER A 23 -11.40 -24.37 8.99
N ASN A 24 -10.14 -24.27 9.44
CA ASN A 24 -9.65 -24.93 10.66
C ASN A 24 -9.72 -24.03 11.91
N THR A 25 -10.17 -22.78 11.76
CA THR A 25 -10.31 -21.84 12.89
C THR A 25 -11.65 -22.09 13.59
N PRO A 26 -11.67 -22.26 14.93
CA PRO A 26 -12.90 -22.38 15.70
C PRO A 26 -13.87 -21.21 15.44
N PRO A 27 -15.20 -21.43 15.33
CA PRO A 27 -16.16 -20.39 14.97
C PRO A 27 -16.10 -19.13 15.86
N GLU A 28 -15.78 -19.29 17.13
CA GLU A 28 -15.61 -18.21 18.11
C GLU A 28 -14.39 -17.30 17.85
N GLU A 29 -13.40 -17.81 17.11
CA GLU A 29 -12.16 -17.11 16.77
C GLU A 29 -12.12 -16.62 15.31
N GLN A 30 -13.04 -17.09 14.46
CA GLN A 30 -13.10 -16.72 13.03
C GLN A 30 -13.20 -15.21 12.80
N GLN A 31 -13.95 -14.50 13.65
CA GLN A 31 -14.08 -13.03 13.54
C GLN A 31 -12.74 -12.33 13.80
N PHE A 32 -11.98 -12.77 14.81
CA PHE A 32 -10.68 -12.19 15.15
C PHE A 32 -9.64 -12.45 14.05
N VAL A 33 -9.64 -13.66 13.48
CA VAL A 33 -8.77 -14.04 12.37
C VAL A 33 -9.10 -13.23 11.11
N TRP A 34 -10.38 -13.02 10.81
CA TRP A 34 -10.80 -12.17 9.70
C TRP A 34 -10.39 -10.71 9.88
N ASP A 35 -10.56 -10.15 11.08
CA ASP A 35 -10.12 -8.79 11.42
C ASP A 35 -8.59 -8.64 11.26
N GLN A 36 -7.81 -9.66 11.62
CA GLN A 36 -6.36 -9.68 11.46
C GLN A 36 -5.92 -9.79 9.98
N TYR A 37 -6.61 -10.60 9.17
CA TYR A 37 -6.39 -10.68 7.72
C TYR A 37 -6.70 -9.35 7.02
N LEU A 38 -7.84 -8.72 7.33
CA LEU A 38 -8.19 -7.40 6.80
C LEU A 38 -7.20 -6.32 7.24
N ALA A 39 -6.70 -6.37 8.48
CA ALA A 39 -5.69 -5.44 8.96
C ALA A 39 -4.34 -5.61 8.23
N THR A 40 -3.95 -6.86 7.92
CA THR A 40 -2.72 -7.11 7.16
C THR A 40 -2.85 -6.69 5.70
N GLU A 41 -4.01 -6.89 5.06
CA GLU A 41 -4.30 -6.32 3.74
C GLU A 41 -4.33 -4.79 3.75
N ALA A 42 -4.85 -4.17 4.82
CA ALA A 42 -4.84 -2.71 4.98
C ALA A 42 -3.41 -2.15 5.10
N THR A 43 -2.46 -2.88 5.70
CA THR A 43 -1.06 -2.45 5.69
C THR A 43 -0.37 -2.56 4.31
N MET A 44 -1.00 -3.25 3.36
CA MET A 44 -0.61 -3.26 1.94
C MET A 44 -1.22 -2.10 1.14
N GLN A 45 -1.83 -1.11 1.80
CA GLN A 45 -2.15 0.16 1.17
C GLN A 45 -0.84 0.92 0.90
N LEU A 46 -0.48 0.97 -0.39
CA LEU A 46 0.43 1.95 -0.98
C LEU A 46 0.42 3.23 -0.15
N PRO A 47 1.59 3.81 0.21
CA PRO A 47 1.66 4.98 1.08
C PRO A 47 0.67 5.99 0.53
N SER A 48 -0.37 6.29 1.32
CA SER A 48 -1.49 7.16 0.94
C SER A 48 -0.91 8.31 0.12
N GLU A 49 -1.36 8.42 -1.13
CA GLU A 49 -0.72 9.32 -2.09
C GLU A 49 -0.75 10.73 -1.48
N ARG A 50 0.41 11.17 -0.98
CA ARG A 50 0.53 12.51 -0.40
C ARG A 50 0.52 13.47 -1.56
N VAL A 51 -0.35 14.47 -1.51
CA VAL A 51 -0.49 15.50 -2.54
C VAL A 51 -0.29 16.86 -1.87
N CYS A 52 0.53 17.70 -2.48
CA CYS A 52 0.84 19.01 -1.93
C CYS A 52 -0.36 19.90 -2.15
N ALA A 53 -0.90 20.46 -1.07
CA ALA A 53 -2.07 21.35 -1.13
C ALA A 53 -1.81 22.62 -1.97
N ALA A 54 -0.54 23.02 -2.11
CA ALA A 54 -0.15 24.23 -2.83
C ALA A 54 0.08 24.02 -4.34
N CYS A 55 0.80 22.95 -4.73
CA CYS A 55 1.18 22.72 -6.13
C CYS A 55 0.68 21.41 -6.74
N GLY A 56 0.05 20.54 -5.94
CA GLY A 56 -0.47 19.26 -6.40
C GLY A 56 0.57 18.17 -6.67
N CYS A 57 1.86 18.41 -6.38
CA CYS A 57 2.88 17.36 -6.55
C CYS A 57 2.62 16.18 -5.61
N SER A 58 2.96 14.97 -6.05
CA SER A 58 2.80 13.75 -5.25
C SER A 58 4.12 12.99 -5.09
N ASN A 59 4.12 11.92 -4.29
CA ASN A 59 5.26 11.00 -4.15
C ASN A 59 5.73 10.42 -5.50
N LEU A 60 4.84 10.34 -6.48
CA LEU A 60 5.10 9.79 -7.82
C LEU A 60 5.41 10.89 -8.84
N ASN A 61 5.10 12.15 -8.52
CA ASN A 61 5.25 13.30 -9.41
C ASN A 61 5.67 14.54 -8.62
N ALA A 62 6.92 14.56 -8.16
CA ALA A 62 7.50 15.68 -7.42
C ALA A 62 7.79 16.88 -8.34
N CYS A 63 7.64 18.11 -7.82
CA CYS A 63 8.14 19.30 -8.49
C CYS A 63 9.67 19.24 -8.65
N ILE A 64 10.18 19.73 -9.78
CA ILE A 64 11.62 19.88 -9.99
C ILE A 64 12.03 21.31 -9.68
N THR A 65 12.87 21.47 -8.67
CA THR A 65 13.50 22.75 -8.30
C THR A 65 14.96 22.77 -8.78
N PRO A 66 15.64 23.94 -8.77
CA PRO A 66 17.08 23.99 -9.06
C PRO A 66 17.94 23.12 -8.13
N SER A 67 17.45 22.83 -6.93
CA SER A 67 18.14 21.95 -5.95
C SER A 67 17.78 20.46 -6.11
N GLY A 68 16.92 20.11 -7.09
CA GLY A 68 16.42 18.76 -7.32
C GLY A 68 14.92 18.61 -7.04
N PRO A 69 14.40 17.36 -6.98
CA PRO A 69 13.00 17.10 -6.67
C PRO A 69 12.63 17.60 -5.27
N CYS A 70 11.45 18.20 -5.12
CA CYS A 70 10.96 18.61 -3.81
C CYS A 70 10.71 17.41 -2.88
N PHE A 71 10.73 17.65 -1.58
CA PHE A 71 10.46 16.66 -0.54
C PHE A 71 9.37 17.18 0.41
N TRP A 72 8.73 16.29 1.17
CA TRP A 72 7.69 16.68 2.11
C TRP A 72 8.28 17.35 3.35
N VAL A 73 7.74 18.51 3.72
CA VAL A 73 8.08 19.23 4.95
C VAL A 73 6.94 19.23 5.96
N ALA A 74 5.71 18.97 5.50
CA ALA A 74 4.53 18.74 6.33
C ALA A 74 3.66 17.63 5.72
N ALA A 75 2.51 17.34 6.34
CA ALA A 75 1.59 16.28 5.90
C ALA A 75 1.06 16.51 4.47
N ASP A 76 0.84 17.76 4.09
CA ASP A 76 0.23 18.20 2.83
C ASP A 76 1.05 19.32 2.13
N LEU A 77 2.33 19.50 2.50
CA LEU A 77 3.16 20.59 1.98
C LEU A 77 4.57 20.13 1.59
N CYS A 78 5.02 20.52 0.40
CA CYS A 78 6.35 20.21 -0.12
C CYS A 78 7.35 21.36 0.03
N SER A 79 8.63 21.04 0.06
CA SER A 79 9.72 21.99 0.23
C SER A 79 9.78 23.05 -0.86
N GLY A 80 9.41 22.70 -2.10
CA GLY A 80 9.38 23.63 -3.23
C GLY A 80 8.33 24.74 -3.11
N CYS A 81 7.31 24.55 -2.26
CA CYS A 81 6.31 25.58 -1.98
C CYS A 81 6.62 26.39 -0.71
N VAL A 82 7.50 25.88 0.17
CA VAL A 82 7.87 26.55 1.44
C VAL A 82 9.13 27.37 1.31
N LEU A 83 10.10 26.90 0.51
CA LEU A 83 11.38 27.53 0.30
C LEU A 83 11.42 28.07 -1.14
N PRO A 84 11.01 29.34 -1.36
CA PRO A 84 11.10 29.99 -2.67
C PRO A 84 12.56 30.25 -3.09
#